data_AF-A0A7C7UGB3-F1
#
_entry.id   AF-A0A7C7UGB3-F1
#
_cell.length_a   1.000
_cell.length_b   1.000
_cell.length_c   1.000
_cell.angle_alpha   90.00
_cell.angle_beta   90.00
_cell.angle_gamma   90.00
#
_symmetry.space_group_name_H-M   'P 1'
#
loop_
_entity.id
_entity.type
_entity.pdbx_description
1 polymer ?
#
loop_
_entity_poly.entity_id
_entity_poly.type
_entity_poly.pdbx_seq_one_letter_code
_entity_poly.pdbx_strand_id
1 'polypeptide(L)' 'MSEQTALSALFTLECQQRVEEGCDPAAVEAIADEVDLDAPPEVLQRAYDRLMALQPAGDFPYHEPSDLAGIRAARAFVTS' A
#
# COMPACT_ATOMS: atom_id res chain seq x y z
N MET A 1 -7.27 2.67 -22.58
CA MET A 1 -7.09 3.27 -21.23
C MET A 1 -6.15 4.45 -21.38
N SER A 2 -6.47 5.60 -20.78
CA SER A 2 -5.54 6.73 -20.70
C SER A 2 -4.53 6.49 -19.57
N GLU A 3 -3.41 7.22 -19.60
CA GLU A 3 -2.40 7.20 -18.53
C GLU A 3 -3.01 7.63 -17.19
N GLN A 4 -3.94 8.60 -17.21
CA GLN A 4 -4.68 9.03 -16.01
C GLN A 4 -5.44 7.87 -15.38
N THR A 5 -6.26 7.14 -16.15
CA THR A 5 -7.04 6.01 -15.62
C THR A 5 -6.15 4.92 -15.03
N ALA A 6 -4.96 4.70 -15.60
CA ALA A 6 -4.00 3.75 -15.05
C ALA A 6 -3.41 4.22 -13.71
N LEU A 7 -3.10 5.51 -13.58
CA LEU A 7 -2.54 6.10 -12.37
C LEU A 7 -3.56 6.08 -11.21
N SER A 8 -4.82 6.43 -11.48
CA SER A 8 -5.90 6.38 -10.48
C SER A 8 -6.19 4.96 -10.01
N ALA A 9 -6.13 3.99 -10.93
CA ALA A 9 -6.28 2.57 -10.59
C ALA A 9 -5.13 2.08 -9.71
N LEU A 10 -3.88 2.46 -10.02
CA LEU A 10 -2.72 2.15 -9.19
C LEU A 10 -2.86 2.74 -7.80
N PHE A 11 -3.20 4.03 -7.68
CA PHE A 11 -3.39 4.68 -6.38
C PHE A 11 -4.43 3.97 -5.50
N THR A 12 -5.53 3.52 -6.11
CA THR A 12 -6.59 2.78 -5.39
C THR A 12 -6.09 1.42 -4.89
N LEU A 13 -5.36 0.68 -5.73
CA LEU A 13 -4.77 -0.60 -5.35
C LEU A 13 -3.75 -0.44 -4.22
N GLU A 14 -2.97 0.62 -4.27
CA GLU A 14 -1.99 0.94 -3.23
C GLU A 14 -2.70 1.23 -1.91
N CYS A 15 -3.77 2.03 -1.89
CA CYS A 15 -4.55 2.23 -0.66
C CYS A 15 -5.01 0.89 -0.04
N GLN A 16 -5.49 -0.03 -0.87
CA GLN A 16 -5.87 -1.38 -0.40
C GLN A 16 -4.67 -2.15 0.16
N GLN A 17 -3.55 -2.19 -0.55
CA GLN A 17 -2.34 -2.90 -0.11
C GLN A 17 -1.84 -2.37 1.23
N ARG A 18 -1.86 -1.05 1.43
CA ARG A 18 -1.36 -0.44 2.67
C ARG A 18 -2.19 -0.86 3.89
N VAL A 19 -3.51 -1.02 3.72
CA VAL A 19 -4.38 -1.59 4.76
C VAL A 19 -4.08 -3.07 4.98
N GLU A 20 -3.90 -3.84 3.91
CA GLU A 20 -3.54 -5.26 3.98
C GLU A 20 -2.16 -5.50 4.61
N GLU A 21 -1.25 -4.53 4.52
CA GLU A 21 0.08 -4.51 5.12
C GLU A 21 0.10 -3.90 6.53
N GLY A 22 -1.08 -3.61 7.10
CA GLY A 22 -1.20 -3.23 8.50
C GLY A 22 -1.11 -1.74 8.80
N CYS A 23 -1.20 -0.87 7.80
CA CYS A 23 -1.43 0.56 8.09
C CYS A 23 -2.83 0.79 8.62
N ASP A 24 -2.95 1.86 9.42
CA ASP A 24 -4.23 2.31 9.97
C ASP A 24 -5.23 2.60 8.84
N PRO A 25 -6.35 1.86 8.75
CA PRO A 25 -7.37 2.08 7.72
C PRO A 25 -7.91 3.51 7.73
N ALA A 26 -8.06 4.12 8.91
CA ALA A 26 -8.57 5.49 9.01
C ALA A 26 -7.59 6.52 8.42
N ALA A 27 -6.29 6.30 8.58
CA ALA A 27 -5.26 7.16 8.00
C ALA A 27 -5.17 7.02 6.47
N VAL A 28 -5.36 5.80 5.95
CA VAL A 28 -5.43 5.53 4.51
C VAL A 28 -6.68 6.19 3.90
N GLU A 29 -7.85 5.99 4.53
CA GLU A 29 -9.13 6.57 4.07
C GLU A 29 -9.07 8.11 4.03
N ALA A 30 -8.49 8.74 5.05
CA ALA A 30 -8.31 10.19 5.06
C ALA A 30 -7.47 10.72 3.89
N ILE A 31 -6.44 9.97 3.45
CA ILE A 31 -5.63 10.36 2.28
C ILE A 31 -6.41 10.14 0.98
N ALA A 32 -7.18 9.05 0.89
CA ALA A 32 -7.98 8.74 -0.28
C ALA A 32 -9.10 9.77 -0.49
N ASP A 33 -9.78 10.18 0.57
CA ASP A 33 -10.88 11.16 0.53
C ASP A 33 -10.41 12.58 0.14
N GLU A 34 -9.14 12.90 0.38
CA GLU A 34 -8.55 14.20 0.02
C GLU A 34 -8.16 14.30 -1.46
N VAL A 35 -8.15 13.19 -2.22
CA VAL A 35 -7.70 13.17 -3.60
C VAL A 35 -8.86 13.04 -4.58
N ASP A 36 -8.90 13.94 -5.56
CA ASP A 36 -9.70 13.76 -6.76
C ASP A 36 -8.91 12.87 -7.74
N LEU A 37 -9.46 11.72 -8.10
CA LEU A 37 -8.81 10.74 -8.99
C LEU A 37 -8.69 11.23 -10.43
N ASP A 38 -9.43 12.27 -10.82
CA ASP A 38 -9.32 12.95 -12.11
C ASP A 38 -8.40 14.19 -12.03
N ALA A 39 -7.81 14.45 -10.86
CA ALA A 39 -6.86 15.55 -10.68
C ALA A 39 -5.58 15.34 -11.53
N PRO A 40 -4.86 16.43 -11.85
CA PRO A 40 -3.58 16.33 -12.54
C PRO A 40 -2.61 15.37 -11.84
N PRO A 41 -1.72 14.69 -12.59
CA PRO A 41 -0.81 13.68 -12.04
C PRO A 41 0.00 14.14 -10.83
N GLU A 42 0.33 15.42 -10.75
CA GLU A 42 1.10 16.01 -9.64
C GLU A 42 0.34 16.01 -8.31
N VAL A 43 -0.99 16.13 -8.36
CA VAL A 43 -1.86 16.04 -7.16
C VAL A 43 -1.89 14.59 -6.68
N LEU A 44 -2.08 13.66 -7.61
CA LEU A 44 -2.13 12.23 -7.31
C LEU A 44 -0.78 11.72 -6.80
N GLN A 45 0.34 12.21 -7.35
CA GLN A 45 1.69 11.91 -6.88
C GLN A 45 1.91 12.35 -5.42
N ARG A 46 1.43 13.55 -5.02
CA ARG A 46 1.55 14.01 -3.63
C ARG A 46 0.74 13.16 -2.66
N ALA A 47 -0.44 12.70 -3.06
CA ALA A 47 -1.23 11.77 -2.26
C ALA A 47 -0.53 10.41 -2.14
N TYR A 48 0.06 9.93 -3.25
CA TYR A 48 0.86 8.71 -3.25
C TYR A 48 2.06 8.82 -2.29
N ASP A 49 2.81 9.92 -2.32
CA ASP A 49 3.96 10.12 -1.42
C ASP A 49 3.53 10.09 0.07
N ARG A 50 2.37 10.67 0.38
CA ARG A 50 1.79 10.63 1.75
C ARG A 50 1.36 9.22 2.14
N LEU A 51 0.73 8.49 1.22
CA LEU A 51 0.33 7.11 1.42
C LEU A 51 1.55 6.21 1.71
N MET A 52 2.64 6.39 0.96
CA MET A 52 3.89 5.64 1.14
C MET A 52 4.62 6.00 2.44
N ALA A 53 4.38 7.19 2.99
CA ALA A 53 4.95 7.60 4.27
C ALA A 53 4.27 6.98 5.49
N LEU A 54 3.05 6.45 5.37
CA LEU A 54 2.39 5.74 6.48
C LEU A 54 3.28 4.58 6.96
N GLN A 55 3.22 4.24 8.25
CA GLN A 55 3.94 3.10 8.78
C GLN A 55 2.92 2.04 9.21
N PRO A 56 3.15 0.76 8.91
CA PRO A 56 2.36 -0.32 9.49
C PRO A 56 2.33 -0.21 11.02
N ALA A 57 1.23 -0.68 11.61
CA ALA A 57 1.15 -0.82 13.06
C ALA A 57 2.29 -1.73 13.55
N GLY A 58 2.93 -1.33 14.65
CA GLY A 58 4.12 -2.04 15.16
C GLY A 58 3.84 -3.47 15.65
N ASP A 59 2.56 -3.82 15.82
CA ASP A 59 2.06 -5.15 16.18
C ASP A 59 1.49 -5.92 14.99
N PHE A 60 1.62 -5.40 13.77
CA PHE A 60 1.16 -6.11 12.58
C PHE A 60 1.92 -7.44 12.43
N PRO A 61 1.23 -8.59 12.29
CA PRO A 61 1.85 -9.92 12.42
C PRO A 61 2.74 -10.32 11.23
N TYR A 62 2.95 -9.44 10.26
CA TYR A 62 3.81 -9.70 9.12
C TYR A 62 5.25 -9.30 9.42
N HIS A 63 6.14 -10.27 9.32
CA HIS A 63 7.59 -10.07 9.36
C HIS A 63 8.16 -10.49 8.01
N GLU A 64 8.59 -9.52 7.19
CA GLU A 64 9.24 -9.83 5.91
C GLU A 64 10.61 -10.50 6.18
N PRO A 65 10.83 -11.75 5.74
CA PRO A 65 12.13 -12.37 5.86
C PRO A 65 13.11 -11.73 4.86
N SER A 66 14.16 -11.08 5.37
CA SER A 66 15.17 -10.40 4.54
C SER A 66 16.34 -11.29 4.11
N ASP A 67 16.39 -12.55 4.57
CA ASP A 67 17.42 -13.51 4.20
C ASP A 67 16.86 -14.76 3.52
N LEU A 68 17.73 -15.47 2.80
CA LEU A 68 17.36 -16.67 2.05
C LEU A 68 16.85 -17.81 2.95
N ALA A 69 17.26 -17.87 4.22
CA ALA A 69 16.83 -18.91 5.15
C ALA A 69 15.38 -18.64 5.62
N GLY A 70 15.07 -17.40 6.00
CA GLY A 70 13.74 -16.94 6.36
C GLY A 70 12.76 -17.08 5.20
N ILE A 71 13.17 -16.72 3.98
CA ILE A 71 12.33 -16.90 2.78
C ILE A 71 11.98 -18.38 2.57
N ARG A 72 12.95 -19.29 2.76
CA ARG A 72 12.71 -20.74 2.64
C ARG A 72 11.77 -21.27 3.73
N ALA A 73 11.95 -20.81 4.98
CA ALA A 73 11.10 -21.22 6.09
C ALA A 73 9.64 -20.78 5.91
N ALA A 74 9.41 -19.54 5.46
CA ALA A 74 8.07 -19.02 5.18
C ALA A 74 7.35 -19.82 4.07
N ARG A 75 8.08 -20.25 3.03
CA ARG A 75 7.51 -21.09 1.96
C ARG A 75 7.10 -22.49 2.44
N ALA A 76 7.89 -23.08 3.35
CA ALA A 76 7.56 -24.36 3.94
C ALA A 76 6.29 -24.30 4.81
N PHE A 77 6.09 -23.19 5.54
CA PHE A 77 4.93 -22.97 6.41
C PHE A 77 3.59 -22.90 5.66
N VAL A 78 3.59 -22.38 4.42
CA VAL A 78 2.37 -22.24 3.60
C VAL A 78 1.92 -23.58 2.97
N THR A 79 2.76 -24.62 2.97
CA THR A 79 2.48 -25.89 2.26
C THR A 79 2.14 -27.06 3.19
N SER A 80 1.74 -26.80 4.45
CA SER A 80 1.34 -27.84 5.42
C SER A 80 -0.16 -27.81 5.73
#